data_AF-A0A9D4HNK3-F1
#
_entry.id   AF-A0A9D4HNK3-F1
#
_cell.length_a   1.000
_cell.length_b   1.000
_cell.length_c   1.000
_cell.angle_alpha   90.00
_cell.angle_beta   90.00
_cell.angle_gamma   90.00
#
_symmetry.space_group_name_H-M   'P 1'
#
loop_
_entity.id
_entity.type
_entity.pdbx_description
1 polymer ?
#
loop_
_entity_poly.entity_id
_entity_poly.type
_entity_poly.pdbx_seq_one_letter_code
_entity_poly.pdbx_strand_id
1 'polypeptide(L)' 'MIDIRTTVFENNNFSLNEYNYVETDGVAIGSRLGENCACSYLRKLNEELMTANKVPAFYKRFKDDGFGIWLGTAREL' A
#
# COMPACT_ATOMS: atom_id res chain seq x y z
N MET A 1 -0.27 26.11 -6.43
CA MET A 1 0.15 25.03 -5.51
C MET A 1 -0.54 23.77 -6.00
N ILE A 2 0.17 22.67 -6.27
CA ILE A 2 -0.43 21.43 -6.76
C ILE A 2 -0.94 20.64 -5.56
N ASP A 3 -2.23 20.28 -5.57
CA ASP A 3 -2.79 19.37 -4.57
C ASP A 3 -2.46 17.92 -4.95
N ILE A 4 -1.61 17.29 -4.13
CA ILE A 4 -1.18 15.89 -4.32
C ILE A 4 -2.38 14.95 -4.22
N ARG A 5 -3.35 15.23 -3.36
CA ARG A 5 -4.52 14.36 -3.19
C ARG A 5 -5.36 14.35 -4.46
N THR A 6 -5.73 15.52 -4.96
CA THR A 6 -6.50 15.65 -6.20
C THR A 6 -5.75 15.08 -7.39
N THR A 7 -4.43 15.28 -7.46
CA THR A 7 -3.63 14.76 -8.59
C THR A 7 -3.53 13.24 -8.59
N VAL A 8 -3.38 12.61 -7.43
CA VAL A 8 -3.10 11.16 -7.33
C VAL A 8 -4.37 10.32 -7.21
N PHE A 9 -5.40 10.83 -6.53
CA PHE A 9 -6.61 10.05 -6.24
C PHE A 9 -7.85 10.48 -7.02
N GLU A 10 -7.95 11.75 -7.45
CA GLU A 10 -9.14 12.27 -8.13
C GLU A 10 -8.92 12.37 -9.66
N ASN A 11 -7.75 12.89 -10.07
CA ASN A 11 -7.29 12.95 -11.46
C ASN A 11 -6.35 11.77 -11.78
N ASN A 12 -6.73 10.60 -11.30
CA ASN A 12 -5.97 9.35 -11.29
C ASN A 12 -5.91 8.70 -12.68
N ASN A 13 -5.39 9.44 -13.65
CA ASN A 13 -5.53 9.12 -15.06
C ASN A 13 -4.40 8.22 -15.57
N PHE A 14 -4.71 7.33 -16.50
CA PHE A 14 -3.73 6.57 -17.26
C PHE A 14 -4.16 6.41 -18.72
N SER A 15 -3.19 6.14 -19.59
CA SER A 15 -3.45 5.95 -21.02
C SER A 15 -3.22 4.49 -21.41
N LEU A 16 -4.15 3.94 -22.19
CA LEU A 16 -4.05 2.58 -22.73
C LEU A 16 -4.62 2.58 -24.17
N ASN A 17 -3.84 2.08 -25.13
CA ASN A 17 -4.23 2.00 -26.55
C ASN A 17 -4.82 3.32 -27.10
N GLU A 18 -4.15 4.45 -26.84
CA GLU A 18 -4.55 5.80 -27.26
C GLU A 18 -5.78 6.39 -26.55
N TYR A 19 -6.43 5.64 -25.66
CA TYR A 19 -7.53 6.12 -24.83
C TYR A 19 -7.04 6.53 -23.45
N ASN A 20 -7.72 7.51 -22.85
CA ASN A 20 -7.48 7.96 -21.48
C ASN A 20 -8.58 7.43 -20.56
N TYR A 21 -8.16 6.92 -19.42
CA TYR A 21 -9.00 6.32 -18.40
C TYR A 21 -8.72 6.98 -17.05
N VAL A 22 -9.69 6.88 -16.14
CA VAL A 22 -9.53 7.25 -14.74
C VAL A 22 -9.57 5.95 -13.93
N GLU A 23 -8.55 5.70 -13.12
CA GLU A 23 -8.58 4.63 -12.14
C GLU A 23 -9.45 5.05 -10.95
N THR A 24 -10.50 4.27 -10.69
CA THR A 24 -11.51 4.56 -9.65
C THR A 24 -11.27 3.76 -8.38
N ASP A 25 -10.45 2.71 -8.43
CA ASP A 25 -10.14 1.85 -7.29
C ASP A 25 -8.63 1.81 -7.01
N GLY A 26 -8.23 2.60 -6.01
CA GLY A 26 -6.83 2.73 -5.61
C GLY A 26 -6.08 3.83 -6.36
N VAL A 27 -4.85 3.55 -6.79
CA VAL A 27 -3.99 4.51 -7.51
C VAL A 27 -3.52 3.89 -8.81
N ALA A 28 -3.63 4.65 -9.91
CA ALA A 28 -3.23 4.22 -11.23
C ALA A 28 -1.75 3.80 -11.24
N ILE A 29 -1.53 2.59 -11.77
CA ILE A 29 -0.19 2.01 -11.89
C ILE A 29 0.66 2.90 -12.83
N GLY A 30 1.89 3.19 -12.41
CA GLY A 30 2.78 4.11 -13.12
C GLY A 30 2.64 5.58 -12.70
N SER A 31 1.69 5.91 -11.82
CA SER A 31 1.67 7.22 -11.14
C SER A 31 2.97 7.45 -10.37
N ARG A 32 3.60 8.63 -10.58
CA ARG A 32 4.87 9.00 -9.93
C ARG A 32 4.81 8.96 -8.40
N LEU A 33 3.62 9.16 -7.83
CA LEU A 33 3.39 9.14 -6.39
C LEU A 33 2.62 7.90 -5.93
N GLY A 34 2.15 7.05 -6.85
CA GLY A 34 1.32 5.90 -6.52
C GLY A 34 2.01 4.91 -5.58
N GLU A 35 3.29 4.63 -5.82
CA GLU A 35 4.06 3.74 -4.94
C GLU A 35 4.18 4.29 -3.50
N ASN A 36 4.40 5.60 -3.36
CA ASN A 36 4.50 6.24 -2.04
C ASN A 36 3.15 6.25 -1.32
N CYS A 37 2.06 6.51 -2.05
CA CYS A 37 0.70 6.44 -1.52
C CYS A 37 0.35 5.01 -1.06
N ALA A 38 0.67 3.99 -1.87
CA ALA A 38 0.47 2.59 -1.51
C ALA A 38 1.28 2.20 -0.26
N CYS A 39 2.57 2.54 -0.22
CA CYS A 39 3.42 2.30 0.96
C CYS A 39 2.91 3.01 2.22
N SER A 40 2.37 4.22 2.08
CA SER A 40 1.80 5.00 3.18
C SER A 40 0.49 4.40 3.67
N TYR A 41 -0.35 3.90 2.77
CA TYR A 41 -1.57 3.18 3.12
C TYR A 41 -1.25 1.88 3.87
N LEU A 42 -0.31 1.07 3.36
CA LEU A 42 0.14 -0.17 3.99
C LEU A 42 0.84 0.04 5.34
N ARG A 43 1.27 1.27 5.66
CA ARG A 43 1.74 1.61 7.01
C ARG A 43 0.62 1.43 8.04
N LYS A 44 -0.62 1.77 7.69
CA LYS A 44 -1.78 1.62 8.58
C LYS A 44 -2.03 0.15 8.93
N LEU A 45 -1.87 -0.76 7.96
CA LEU A 45 -1.94 -2.20 8.21
C LEU A 45 -0.90 -2.65 9.25
N ASN A 46 0.32 -2.12 9.17
CA ASN A 46 1.35 -2.42 10.16
C ASN A 46 0.97 -1.88 11.54
N GLU A 47 0.42 -0.67 11.63
CA GLU A 47 -0.07 -0.11 12.90
C GLU A 47 -1.19 -0.95 13.53
N GLU A 48 -2.10 -1.49 12.71
CA GLU A 48 -3.15 -2.41 13.16
C GLU A 48 -2.58 -3.74 13.68
N LEU A 49 -1.58 -4.31 12.99
CA LEU A 49 -0.87 -5.52 13.46
C LEU A 49 -0.14 -5.29 14.80
N MET A 50 0.48 -4.11 14.97
CA MET A 50 1.10 -3.70 16.22
C MET A 50 0.09 -3.60 17.36
N THR A 51 -1.08 -2.99 17.08
CA THR A 51 -2.15 -2.81 18.07
C THR A 51 -2.78 -4.15 18.48
N ALA A 52 -2.86 -5.11 17.56
CA ALA A 52 -3.39 -6.45 17.83
C ALA A 52 -2.41 -7.36 18.60
N ASN A 53 -1.19 -6.89 18.89
CA ASN A 53 -0.09 -7.69 19.44
C ASN A 53 0.20 -8.97 18.63
N LYS A 54 -0.03 -8.93 17.31
CA LYS A 54 0.21 -10.04 16.36
C LYS A 54 1.50 -9.86 15.56
N VAL A 55 2.39 -9.00 16.06
CA VAL A 55 3.62 -8.61 15.35
C VAL A 55 4.56 -9.80 15.31
N PRO A 56 5.09 -10.17 14.14
CA PRO A 56 6.15 -11.15 14.05
C PRO A 56 7.39 -10.68 14.84
N ALA A 57 8.13 -11.62 15.43
CA ALA A 57 9.41 -11.32 16.07
C ALA A 57 10.44 -10.74 15.09
N PHE A 58 10.35 -11.14 13.82
CA PHE A 58 11.05 -10.50 12.71
C PHE A 58 10.05 -10.18 11.61
N TYR A 59 9.92 -8.91 11.24
CA TYR A 59 9.07 -8.47 10.14
C TYR A 59 9.84 -7.58 9.17
N LYS A 60 9.75 -7.91 7.89
CA LYS A 60 10.25 -7.09 6.78
C LYS A 60 9.13 -6.98 5.75
N ARG A 61 8.95 -5.78 5.21
CA ARG A 61 8.03 -5.52 4.09
C ARG A 61 8.75 -4.74 3.01
N PHE A 62 8.52 -5.11 1.76
CA PHE A 62 8.94 -4.35 0.59
C PHE A 62 7.73 -4.13 -0.31
N LYS A 63 7.28 -2.87 -0.45
CA LYS A 63 6.03 -2.53 -1.13
C LYS A 63 4.86 -3.39 -0.62
N ASP A 64 4.30 -4.25 -1.45
CA ASP A 64 3.18 -5.13 -1.17
C ASP A 64 3.58 -6.47 -0.52
N ASP A 65 4.85 -6.88 -0.63
CA ASP A 65 5.33 -8.13 -0.07
C ASP A 65 5.77 -8.00 1.39
N GLY A 66 5.18 -8.81 2.27
CA GLY A 66 5.52 -8.91 3.68
C GLY A 66 6.08 -10.29 4.04
N PHE A 67 7.16 -10.33 4.81
CA PHE A 67 7.75 -11.53 5.38
C PHE A 67 7.87 -11.41 6.89
N GLY A 68 7.26 -12.36 7.61
CA GLY A 68 7.23 -12.42 9.05
C GLY A 68 7.76 -13.76 9.58
N ILE A 69 8.52 -13.71 10.67
CA ILE A 69 8.88 -14.88 11.48
C ILE A 69 8.33 -14.66 12.89
N TRP A 70 7.56 -15.61 13.37
CA TRP A 70 7.04 -15.61 14.73
C TRP A 70 7.80 -16.64 15.58
N LEU A 71 7.85 -16.40 16.88
CA LEU A 71 8.35 -17.37 17.85
C LEU A 71 7.17 -18.19 18.35
N GLY A 72 7.33 -19.51 18.38
CA GLY A 72 6.28 -20.44 18.80
C GLY A 72 5.83 -21.35 17.67
N THR A 73 4.77 -22.11 17.94
CA THR A 73 4.16 -23.04 17.00
C THR A 73 2.99 -22.37 16.26
N ALA A 74 2.64 -22.87 15.09
CA ALA A 74 1.49 -22.37 14.33
C ALA A 74 0.14 -22.48 15.06
N ARG A 75 0.06 -23.24 16.15
CA ARG A 75 -1.15 -23.36 16.98
C ARG A 75 -1.28 -22.24 18.02
N GLU A 76 -0.18 -21.56 18.32
CA GLU A 76 -0.11 -20.51 19.35
C GLU A 76 -0.25 -19.09 18.76
N LEU A 77 -0.29 -18.98 17.43
CA LEU A 77 -0.43 -17.76 16.64
C LEU A 77 -1.87 -17.55 16.17
#